data_AF-A0A7J3YSA4-F1
#
_entry.id   AF-A0A7J3YSA4-F1
#
_cell.length_a   1.000
_cell.length_b   1.000
_cell.length_c   1.000
_cell.angle_alpha   90.00
_cell.angle_beta   90.00
_cell.angle_gamma   90.00
#
_symmetry.space_group_name_H-M   'P 1'
#
loop_
_entity.id
_entity.type
_entity.pdbx_description
1 polymer ?
#
loop_
_entity_poly.entity_id
_entity_poly.type
_entity_poly.pdbx_seq_one_letter_code
_entity_poly.pdbx_strand_id
1 'polypeptide(L)'
;EKNISRVFDVLNRNYREVLKDFRVELEMITSLIKLNYPVNEALEEVARITPSPTFREVLLSLSASVVIGAEPLEIMNAVTSKYLEKYSLKVERAVSELSVMLEIYLAIALLTPVIIGSLGALLVLNPVGGISFELVVFVLSYLVVPASSLTSMVLIDATISKVMI
;
A
#
# COMPACT_ATOMS: atom_id res chain seq x y z
N GLU A 1 -17.32 -31.32 -3.19
CA GLU A 1 -15.97 -31.86 -2.90
C GLU A 1 -15.07 -32.10 -4.11
N LYS A 2 -15.45 -32.91 -5.12
CA LYS A 2 -14.57 -33.25 -6.29
C LYS A 2 -14.02 -32.05 -7.10
N ASN A 3 -14.62 -30.87 -7.00
CA ASN A 3 -14.21 -29.69 -7.77
C ASN A 3 -12.93 -29.04 -7.19
N ILE A 4 -12.87 -28.81 -5.88
CA ILE A 4 -11.74 -28.12 -5.22
C ILE A 4 -10.46 -28.95 -5.28
N SER A 5 -10.54 -30.26 -5.02
CA SER A 5 -9.36 -31.15 -5.13
C SER A 5 -8.73 -31.10 -6.52
N ARG A 6 -9.57 -31.09 -7.57
CA ARG A 6 -9.10 -30.97 -8.97
C ARG A 6 -8.48 -29.61 -9.26
N VAL A 7 -9.00 -28.53 -8.67
CA VAL A 7 -8.42 -27.19 -8.81
C VAL A 7 -7.01 -27.15 -8.23
N PHE A 8 -6.80 -27.69 -7.02
CA PHE A 8 -5.46 -27.73 -6.42
C PHE A 8 -4.46 -28.60 -7.21
N ASP A 9 -4.91 -29.72 -7.78
CA ASP A 9 -4.07 -30.53 -8.69
C ASP A 9 -3.71 -29.77 -9.97
N VAL A 10 -4.64 -29.02 -10.55
CA VAL A 10 -4.40 -28.17 -11.74
C VAL A 10 -3.46 -27.01 -11.41
N LEU A 11 -3.64 -26.36 -10.27
CA LEU A 11 -2.77 -25.28 -9.80
C LEU A 11 -1.33 -25.77 -9.63
N ASN A 12 -1.14 -26.92 -8.98
CA ASN A 12 0.19 -27.48 -8.74
C ASN A 12 0.89 -27.93 -10.03
N ARG A 13 0.15 -28.41 -11.04
CA ARG A 13 0.73 -28.84 -12.32
C ARG A 13 1.01 -27.69 -13.29
N ASN A 14 0.04 -26.79 -13.47
CA ASN A 14 0.08 -25.80 -14.55
C ASN A 14 0.71 -24.47 -14.12
N TYR A 15 0.68 -24.15 -12.81
CA TYR A 15 1.13 -22.86 -12.28
C TYR A 15 2.30 -23.02 -11.29
N ARG A 16 3.02 -24.14 -11.36
CA ARG A 16 4.08 -24.49 -10.40
C ARG A 16 5.16 -23.42 -10.26
N GLU A 17 5.60 -22.85 -11.39
CA GLU A 17 6.64 -21.81 -11.40
C GLU A 17 6.14 -20.48 -10.81
N VAL A 18 4.87 -20.15 -11.07
CA VAL A 18 4.24 -18.93 -10.55
C VAL A 18 3.97 -19.05 -9.05
N LEU A 19 3.60 -20.24 -8.58
CA LEU A 19 3.24 -20.52 -7.19
C LEU A 19 4.38 -21.18 -6.40
N LYS A 20 5.63 -21.02 -6.85
CA LYS A 20 6.81 -21.67 -6.25
C LYS A 20 6.94 -21.38 -4.74
N ASP A 21 6.54 -20.18 -4.31
CA ASP A 21 6.64 -19.73 -2.93
C ASP A 21 5.57 -20.37 -2.02
N PHE A 22 4.49 -20.90 -2.62
CA PHE A 22 3.40 -21.61 -1.94
C PHE A 22 3.43 -23.12 -2.20
N ARG A 23 4.52 -23.63 -2.78
CA ARG A 23 4.59 -25.03 -3.24
C ARG A 23 4.38 -26.01 -2.10
N VAL A 24 4.97 -25.75 -0.95
CA VAL A 24 4.90 -26.64 0.22
C VAL A 24 3.46 -26.73 0.72
N GLU A 25 2.76 -25.61 0.82
CA GLU A 25 1.36 -25.57 1.22
C GLU A 25 0.45 -26.29 0.23
N LEU A 26 0.63 -26.07 -1.08
CA LEU A 26 -0.16 -26.73 -2.13
C LEU A 26 0.07 -28.25 -2.15
N GLU A 27 1.32 -28.69 -1.99
CA GLU A 27 1.67 -30.10 -1.87
C GLU A 27 1.06 -30.73 -0.61
N MET A 28 1.02 -29.99 0.51
CA MET A 28 0.39 -30.46 1.74
C MET A 28 -1.13 -30.61 1.59
N ILE A 29 -1.82 -29.61 1.03
CA ILE A 29 -3.27 -29.67 0.77
C ILE A 29 -3.59 -30.90 -0.10
N THR A 30 -2.88 -31.06 -1.22
CA THR A 30 -3.12 -32.19 -2.14
C THR A 30 -2.81 -33.55 -1.49
N SER A 31 -1.78 -33.62 -0.63
CA SER A 31 -1.42 -34.84 0.10
C SER A 31 -2.48 -35.22 1.13
N LEU A 32 -2.95 -34.27 1.94
CA LEU A 32 -4.00 -34.51 2.93
C LEU A 32 -5.28 -35.00 2.25
N ILE A 33 -5.71 -34.35 1.16
CA ILE A 33 -6.91 -34.77 0.42
C ILE A 33 -6.75 -36.19 -0.15
N LYS A 34 -5.57 -36.55 -0.67
CA LYS A 34 -5.29 -37.91 -1.17
C LYS A 34 -5.31 -38.98 -0.07
N LEU A 35 -5.04 -38.58 1.17
CA LEU A 35 -5.15 -39.43 2.37
C LEU A 35 -6.58 -39.51 2.92
N ASN A 36 -7.58 -39.06 2.15
CA ASN A 36 -8.99 -39.00 2.56
C ASN A 36 -9.27 -38.08 3.78
N TYR A 37 -8.42 -37.08 4.04
CA TYR A 37 -8.79 -36.02 4.97
C TYR A 37 -9.96 -35.19 4.40
N PRO A 38 -10.92 -34.74 5.23
CA PRO A 38 -11.95 -33.80 4.80
C PRO A 38 -11.33 -32.53 4.21
N VAL A 39 -11.85 -32.07 3.07
CA VAL A 39 -11.24 -30.95 2.33
C VAL A 39 -11.23 -29.66 3.15
N ASN A 40 -12.29 -29.40 3.92
CA ASN A 40 -12.38 -28.26 4.84
C ASN A 40 -11.27 -28.33 5.91
N GLU A 41 -11.09 -29.48 6.56
CA GLU A 41 -10.06 -29.67 7.59
C GLU A 41 -8.65 -29.55 7.01
N ALA A 42 -8.41 -30.11 5.81
CA ALA A 42 -7.12 -30.00 5.14
C ALA A 42 -6.75 -28.54 4.82
N LEU A 43 -7.72 -27.74 4.38
CA LEU A 43 -7.52 -26.31 4.11
C LEU A 43 -7.27 -25.52 5.40
N GLU A 44 -8.01 -25.81 6.47
CA GLU A 44 -7.79 -25.18 7.78
C GLU A 44 -6.43 -25.51 8.38
N GLU A 45 -5.98 -26.76 8.28
CA GLU A 45 -4.70 -27.18 8.82
C GLU A 45 -3.54 -26.45 8.13
N VAL A 46 -3.60 -26.34 6.80
CA VAL A 46 -2.58 -25.60 6.04
C VAL A 46 -2.68 -24.09 6.28
N ALA A 47 -3.89 -23.57 6.50
CA ALA A 47 -4.09 -22.17 6.87
C ALA A 47 -3.46 -21.82 8.23
N ARG A 48 -3.36 -22.77 9.18
CA ARG A 48 -2.73 -22.54 10.49
C ARG A 48 -1.22 -22.37 10.41
N ILE A 49 -0.58 -23.03 9.45
CA ILE A 49 0.89 -23.06 9.33
C ILE A 49 1.43 -22.14 8.25
N THR A 50 0.60 -21.64 7.32
CA THR A 50 1.08 -20.76 6.25
C THR A 50 1.52 -19.40 6.80
N PRO A 51 2.70 -18.88 6.41
CA PRO A 51 3.18 -17.57 6.84
C PRO A 51 2.45 -16.41 6.16
N SER A 52 1.81 -16.65 5.00
CA SER A 52 1.13 -15.60 4.24
C SER A 52 -0.26 -15.33 4.81
N PRO A 53 -0.53 -14.12 5.35
CA PRO A 53 -1.84 -13.79 5.91
C PRO A 53 -2.93 -13.77 4.81
N THR A 54 -2.55 -13.38 3.59
CA THR A 54 -3.45 -13.37 2.44
C THR A 54 -3.83 -14.77 2.01
N PHE A 55 -2.84 -15.66 1.91
CA PHE A 55 -3.11 -17.03 1.52
C PHE A 55 -3.88 -17.78 2.60
N ARG A 56 -3.57 -17.53 3.87
CA ARG A 56 -4.37 -18.01 5.02
C ARG A 56 -5.84 -17.63 4.88
N GLU A 57 -6.15 -16.37 4.57
CA GLU A 57 -7.54 -15.91 4.41
C GLU A 57 -8.25 -16.62 3.25
N VAL A 58 -7.55 -16.83 2.12
CA VAL A 58 -8.08 -17.61 0.98
C VAL A 58 -8.41 -19.03 1.42
N LEU A 59 -7.49 -19.72 2.10
CA LEU A 59 -7.68 -21.10 2.55
C LEU A 59 -8.85 -21.23 3.54
N LEU A 60 -8.95 -20.32 4.51
CA LEU A 60 -10.06 -20.30 5.47
C LEU A 60 -11.41 -20.03 4.78
N SER A 61 -11.42 -19.12 3.81
CA SER A 61 -12.64 -18.79 3.06
C SER A 61 -13.09 -19.96 2.17
N LEU A 62 -12.15 -20.68 1.56
CA LEU A 62 -12.41 -21.90 0.80
C LEU A 62 -12.87 -23.06 1.71
N SER A 63 -12.28 -23.22 2.91
CA SER A 63 -12.75 -24.19 3.90
C SER A 63 -14.22 -23.95 4.25
N ALA A 64 -14.57 -22.70 4.55
CA ALA A 64 -15.95 -22.32 4.86
C ALA A 64 -16.91 -22.64 3.69
N SER A 65 -16.50 -22.43 2.43
CA SER A 65 -17.30 -22.79 1.25
C SER A 65 -17.58 -24.29 1.16
N VAL A 66 -16.60 -25.13 1.50
CA VAL A 66 -16.79 -26.60 1.51
C VAL A 66 -17.88 -26.98 2.52
N VAL A 67 -17.88 -26.37 3.70
CA VAL A 67 -18.85 -26.67 4.77
C VAL A 67 -20.26 -26.23 4.40
N ILE A 68 -20.42 -25.02 3.86
CA ILE A 68 -21.74 -24.46 3.52
C ILE A 68 -22.23 -24.85 2.12
N GLY A 69 -21.41 -25.54 1.32
CA GLY A 69 -21.72 -25.93 -0.05
C GLY A 69 -21.72 -24.77 -1.07
N ALA A 70 -21.11 -23.63 -0.74
CA ALA A 70 -21.02 -22.47 -1.63
C ALA A 70 -20.06 -22.71 -2.80
N GLU A 71 -20.32 -22.06 -3.93
CA GLU A 71 -19.46 -22.19 -5.11
C GLU A 71 -18.07 -21.58 -4.86
N PRO A 72 -16.97 -22.30 -5.11
CA PRO A 72 -15.62 -21.80 -4.85
C PRO A 72 -15.29 -20.52 -5.63
N LEU A 73 -15.87 -20.36 -6.83
CA LEU A 73 -15.66 -19.19 -7.66
C LEU A 73 -16.25 -17.92 -7.02
N GLU A 74 -17.45 -18.03 -6.41
CA GLU A 74 -18.08 -16.91 -5.71
C GLU A 74 -17.23 -16.45 -4.53
N ILE A 75 -16.68 -17.39 -3.75
CA ILE A 75 -15.77 -17.07 -2.64
C ILE A 75 -14.50 -16.39 -3.15
N MET A 76 -13.88 -16.93 -4.20
CA MET A 76 -12.66 -16.32 -4.76
C MET A 76 -12.91 -14.92 -5.29
N ASN A 77 -14.07 -14.68 -5.92
CA ASN A 77 -14.48 -13.34 -6.36
C ASN A 77 -14.68 -12.39 -5.17
N ALA A 78 -15.31 -12.86 -4.09
CA ALA A 78 -15.51 -12.06 -2.88
C ALA A 78 -14.17 -11.69 -2.22
N VAL A 79 -13.27 -12.66 -2.05
CA VAL A 79 -11.93 -12.43 -1.49
C VAL A 79 -11.15 -11.47 -2.38
N THR A 80 -11.13 -11.71 -3.70
CA THR A 80 -10.43 -10.84 -4.67
C THR A 80 -10.98 -9.42 -4.62
N SER A 81 -12.29 -9.25 -4.60
CA SER A 81 -12.95 -7.93 -4.54
C SER A 81 -12.55 -7.19 -3.27
N LYS A 82 -12.54 -7.88 -2.12
CA LYS A 82 -12.09 -7.32 -0.84
C LYS A 82 -10.62 -6.86 -0.89
N TYR A 83 -9.74 -7.63 -1.53
CA TYR A 83 -8.34 -7.25 -1.70
C TYR A 83 -8.17 -6.04 -2.63
N LEU A 84 -8.91 -6.00 -3.74
CA LEU A 84 -8.91 -4.87 -4.67
C LEU A 84 -9.46 -3.60 -4.02
N GLU A 85 -10.53 -3.70 -3.24
CA GLU A 85 -11.09 -2.58 -2.48
C GLU A 85 -10.08 -2.05 -1.46
N LYS A 86 -9.45 -2.94 -0.68
CA LYS A 86 -8.41 -2.55 0.29
C LYS A 86 -7.22 -1.88 -0.40
N TYR A 87 -6.82 -2.36 -1.57
CA TYR A 87 -5.76 -1.75 -2.37
C TYR A 87 -6.19 -0.38 -2.90
N SER A 88 -7.41 -0.24 -3.42
CA SER A 88 -7.98 1.03 -3.86
C SER A 88 -7.97 2.06 -2.75
N LEU A 89 -8.40 1.68 -1.53
CA LEU A 89 -8.37 2.55 -0.35
C LEU A 89 -6.95 2.96 0.05
N LYS A 90 -5.97 2.07 -0.07
CA LYS A 90 -4.55 2.43 0.16
C LYS A 90 -4.08 3.48 -0.84
N VAL A 91 -4.39 3.28 -2.13
CA VAL A 91 -4.02 4.21 -3.20
C VAL A 91 -4.70 5.56 -3.00
N GLU A 92 -6.00 5.58 -2.71
CA GLU A 92 -6.76 6.80 -2.46
C GLU A 92 -6.18 7.61 -1.30
N ARG A 93 -5.84 6.95 -0.19
CA ARG A 93 -5.19 7.60 0.96
C ARG A 93 -3.84 8.21 0.58
N ALA A 94 -3.03 7.47 -0.16
CA ALA A 94 -1.72 7.97 -0.59
C ALA A 94 -1.85 9.18 -1.53
N VAL A 95 -2.79 9.14 -2.48
CA VAL A 95 -3.08 10.29 -3.36
C VAL A 95 -3.53 11.49 -2.53
N SER A 96 -4.41 11.30 -1.55
CA SER A 96 -4.85 12.36 -0.65
C SER A 96 -3.70 12.96 0.16
N GLU A 97 -2.82 12.14 0.73
CA GLU A 97 -1.61 12.60 1.45
C GLU A 97 -0.69 13.40 0.53
N LEU A 98 -0.45 12.91 -0.70
CA LEU A 98 0.37 13.61 -1.70
C LEU A 98 -0.25 14.95 -2.11
N SER A 99 -1.58 15.03 -2.26
CA SER A 99 -2.28 16.29 -2.55
C SER A 99 -2.04 17.33 -1.47
N VAL A 100 -2.17 16.96 -0.20
CA VAL A 100 -1.92 17.87 0.94
C VAL A 100 -0.46 18.34 0.95
N MET A 101 0.50 17.45 0.70
CA MET A 101 1.91 17.81 0.64
C MET A 101 2.23 18.80 -0.47
N LEU A 102 1.63 18.61 -1.66
CA LEU A 102 1.78 19.52 -2.80
C LEU A 102 1.12 20.87 -2.53
N GLU A 103 -0.04 20.90 -1.88
CA GLU A 103 -0.72 22.13 -1.49
C GLU A 103 0.13 22.96 -0.52
N ILE A 104 0.75 22.33 0.49
CA ILE A 104 1.68 23.00 1.41
C ILE A 104 2.89 23.55 0.66
N TYR A 105 3.48 22.76 -0.24
CA TYR A 105 4.62 23.21 -1.05
C TYR A 105 4.25 24.44 -1.89
N LEU A 106 3.10 24.39 -2.58
CA LEU A 106 2.60 25.50 -3.39
C LEU A 106 2.30 26.72 -2.52
N ALA A 107 1.68 26.54 -1.35
CA ALA A 107 1.43 27.63 -0.42
C ALA A 107 2.72 28.33 0.01
N ILE A 108 3.76 27.58 0.38
CA ILE A 108 5.08 28.15 0.71
C ILE A 108 5.67 28.89 -0.50
N ALA A 109 5.64 28.26 -1.68
CA ALA A 109 6.20 28.85 -2.90
C ALA A 109 5.50 30.17 -3.29
N LEU A 110 4.17 30.24 -3.14
CA LEU A 110 3.37 31.42 -3.46
C LEU A 110 3.47 32.51 -2.37
N LEU A 111 3.55 32.13 -1.09
CA LEU A 111 3.67 33.08 0.01
C LEU A 111 5.06 33.71 0.08
N THR A 112 6.10 32.98 -0.32
CA THR A 112 7.49 33.46 -0.27
C THR A 112 7.67 34.85 -0.92
N PRO A 113 7.28 35.10 -2.19
CA PRO A 113 7.42 36.43 -2.79
C PRO A 113 6.57 37.51 -2.10
N VAL A 114 5.40 37.16 -1.58
CA VAL A 114 4.53 38.10 -0.82
C VAL A 114 5.21 38.52 0.49
N ILE A 115 5.82 37.58 1.19
CA ILE A 115 6.58 37.83 2.41
C ILE A 115 7.82 38.68 2.10
N ILE A 116 8.57 38.35 1.04
CA ILE A 116 9.73 39.14 0.61
C ILE A 116 9.31 40.58 0.31
N GLY A 117 8.24 40.79 -0.45
CA GLY A 117 7.77 42.12 -0.83
C GLY A 117 7.30 42.94 0.38
N SER A 118 6.51 42.33 1.26
CA SER A 118 5.98 43.00 2.47
C SER A 118 7.07 43.32 3.49
N LEU A 119 7.95 42.35 3.81
CA LEU A 119 9.10 42.59 4.70
C LEU A 119 10.08 43.57 4.09
N GLY A 120 10.31 43.51 2.78
CA GLY A 120 11.15 44.47 2.08
C GLY A 120 10.64 45.90 2.20
N ALA A 121 9.35 46.12 1.97
CA ALA A 121 8.74 47.43 2.17
C ALA A 121 8.88 47.92 3.61
N LEU A 122 8.67 47.04 4.61
CA LEU A 122 8.80 47.41 6.02
C LEU A 122 10.24 47.76 6.40
N LEU A 123 11.23 46.99 5.95
CA LEU A 123 12.65 47.23 6.26
C LEU A 123 13.20 48.49 5.60
N VAL A 124 12.67 48.87 4.43
CA VAL A 124 12.98 50.15 3.79
C VAL A 124 12.40 51.34 4.58
N LEU A 125 11.17 51.20 5.10
CA LEU A 125 10.49 52.27 5.83
C LEU A 125 10.96 52.42 7.28
N ASN A 126 11.28 51.30 7.94
CA ASN A 126 11.79 51.25 9.31
C ASN A 126 12.92 50.22 9.39
N PRO A 127 14.18 50.64 9.20
CA PRO A 127 15.33 49.77 9.32
C PRO A 127 15.40 49.21 10.74
N VAL A 128 15.27 47.89 10.87
CA VAL A 128 15.51 47.19 12.14
C VAL A 128 16.99 46.86 12.19
N GLY A 129 17.69 47.32 13.24
CA GLY A 129 19.12 47.08 13.41
C GLY A 129 19.45 45.58 13.37
N GLY A 130 20.29 45.18 12.40
CA GLY A 130 20.76 43.79 12.24
C GLY A 130 19.99 42.93 11.24
N ILE A 131 18.88 43.40 10.66
CA ILE A 131 18.14 42.67 9.61
C ILE A 131 18.12 43.55 8.35
N SER A 132 18.93 43.19 7.35
CA SER A 132 18.88 43.83 6.04
C SER A 132 17.88 43.13 5.11
N PHE A 133 17.38 43.86 4.13
CA PHE A 133 16.53 43.29 3.09
C PHE A 133 17.25 42.18 2.32
N GLU A 134 18.56 42.34 2.02
CA GLU A 134 19.32 41.28 1.33
C GLU A 134 19.37 40.00 2.16
N LEU A 135 19.47 40.10 3.49
CA LEU A 135 19.48 38.94 4.37
C LEU A 135 18.15 38.18 4.33
N VAL A 136 17.01 38.89 4.34
CA VAL A 136 15.68 38.26 4.23
C VAL A 136 15.52 37.56 2.89
N VAL A 137 15.90 38.21 1.79
CA VAL A 137 15.87 37.60 0.45
C VAL A 137 16.77 36.38 0.41
N PHE A 138 17.98 36.49 0.93
CA PHE A 138 18.94 35.38 0.95
C PHE A 138 18.39 34.17 1.70
N VAL A 139 17.88 34.35 2.92
CA VAL A 139 17.33 33.26 3.74
C VAL A 139 16.11 32.64 3.07
N LEU A 140 15.15 33.44 2.60
CA LEU A 140 13.93 32.89 2.01
C LEU A 140 14.19 32.18 0.69
N SER A 141 15.00 32.76 -0.20
CA SER A 141 15.26 32.20 -1.53
C SER A 141 16.28 31.06 -1.54
N TYR A 142 17.32 31.09 -0.70
CA TYR A 142 18.39 30.10 -0.71
C TYR A 142 18.30 29.06 0.40
N LEU A 143 17.52 29.29 1.47
CA LEU A 143 17.30 28.29 2.51
C LEU A 143 15.86 27.78 2.48
N VAL A 144 14.86 28.64 2.61
CA VAL A 144 13.47 28.20 2.81
C VAL A 144 12.91 27.49 1.57
N VAL A 145 13.05 28.08 0.37
CA VAL A 145 12.54 27.48 -0.86
C VAL A 145 13.23 26.14 -1.19
N PRO A 146 14.58 26.02 -1.16
CA PRO A 146 15.23 24.75 -1.39
C PRO A 146 14.91 23.71 -0.31
N ALA A 147 14.85 24.11 0.97
CA ALA A 147 14.51 23.19 2.05
C ALA A 147 13.08 22.66 1.95
N SER A 148 12.11 23.52 1.55
CA SER A 148 10.73 23.07 1.35
C SER A 148 10.64 22.08 0.18
N SER A 149 11.32 22.37 -0.94
CA SER A 149 11.38 21.45 -2.08
C SER A 149 11.98 20.09 -1.71
N LEU A 150 13.10 20.09 -0.99
CA LEU A 150 13.76 18.86 -0.56
C LEU A 150 12.90 18.06 0.42
N THR A 151 12.25 18.74 1.36
CA THR A 151 11.30 18.12 2.30
C THR A 151 10.13 17.49 1.57
N SER A 152 9.51 18.22 0.63
CA SER A 152 8.40 17.71 -0.17
C SER A 152 8.83 16.48 -0.98
N MET A 153 10.02 16.50 -1.60
CA MET A 153 10.53 15.37 -2.37
C MET A 153 10.69 14.12 -1.49
N VAL A 154 11.30 14.26 -0.30
CA VAL A 154 11.47 13.14 0.65
C VAL A 154 10.12 12.58 1.11
N LEU A 155 9.16 13.46 1.42
CA LEU A 155 7.84 13.04 1.88
C LEU A 155 7.05 12.33 0.77
N ILE A 156 7.12 12.84 -0.46
CA ILE A 156 6.48 12.21 -1.63
C ILE A 156 7.05 10.80 -1.85
N ASP A 157 8.37 10.65 -1.84
CA ASP A 157 9.03 9.36 -2.01
C ASP A 157 8.65 8.37 -0.91
N ALA A 158 8.63 8.82 0.35
CA ALA A 158 8.21 8.01 1.49
C ALA A 158 6.74 7.55 1.37
N THR A 159 5.84 8.39 0.86
CA THR A 159 4.43 8.03 0.67
C THR A 159 4.25 7.05 -0.48
N ILE A 160 4.94 7.26 -1.61
CA ILE A 160 4.90 6.33 -2.76
C ILE A 160 5.44 4.96 -2.36
N SER A 161 6.53 4.92 -1.59
CA SER A 161 7.12 3.68 -1.10
C SER A 161 6.14 2.83 -0.30
N LYS A 162 5.30 3.45 0.55
CA LYS A 162 4.26 2.74 1.34
C LYS A 162 3.16 2.09 0.50
N VAL A 163 2.93 2.56 -0.74
CA VAL A 163 1.91 2.00 -1.64
C VAL A 163 2.48 0.84 -2.45
N MET A 164 3.76 0.90 -2.81
CA MET A 164 4.43 -0.17 -3.56
C MET A 164 4.75 -1.41 -2.71
N ILE A 165 4.69 -1.30 -1.37
CA ILE A 165 4.88 -2.38 -0.39
C ILE A 165 3.52 -2.93 0.08
#